data_AF-A0A0F8ZZL9-F1
#
_entry.id   AF-A0A0F8ZZL9-F1
#
_cell.length_a   1.000
_cell.length_b   1.000
_cell.length_c   1.000
_cell.angle_alpha   90.00
_cell.angle_beta   90.00
_cell.angle_gamma   90.00
#
_symmetry.space_group_name_H-M   'P 1'
#
loop_
_entity.id
_entity.type
_entity.pdbx_description
1 polymer ?
#
loop_
_entity_poly.entity_id
_entity_poly.type
_entity_poly.pdbx_seq_one_letter_code
_entity_poly.pdbx_strand_id
1 'polypeptide(L)' 'FAMNYNHPYSEMSRQYFVTTPIVPTVSGKAIEVPVTGNVLLEKGDVLFKIDPIPYQNKVASLKARLKAEGSL' A
#
# COMPACT_ATOMS: atom_id res chain seq x y z
N PHE A 1 -53.05 30.30 -3.01
CA PHE A 1 -52.16 29.15 -2.82
C PHE A 1 -50.76 29.55 -3.25
N ALA A 2 -49.86 29.81 -2.30
CA ALA A 2 -48.45 30.10 -2.59
C ALA A 2 -47.66 28.82 -2.30
N MET A 3 -47.07 28.23 -3.34
CA MET A 3 -46.16 27.10 -3.15
C MET A 3 -44.84 27.63 -2.60
N ASN A 4 -44.48 27.15 -1.42
CA ASN A 4 -43.17 27.37 -0.82
C ASN A 4 -42.16 26.44 -1.52
N TYR A 5 -41.32 27.00 -2.39
CA TYR A 5 -40.28 26.25 -3.09
C TYR A 5 -38.95 26.34 -2.32
N ASN A 6 -38.77 25.43 -1.35
CA ASN A 6 -37.51 25.21 -0.63
C ASN A 6 -36.93 23.86 -1.05
N HIS A 7 -36.44 23.75 -2.28
CA HIS A 7 -35.61 22.61 -2.66
C HIS A 7 -34.15 23.04 -2.54
N PRO A 8 -33.35 22.45 -1.64
CA PRO A 8 -31.94 22.79 -1.53
C PRO A 8 -31.23 22.35 -2.81
N TYR A 9 -30.88 23.32 -3.65
CA TYR A 9 -29.98 23.15 -4.78
C TYR A 9 -28.55 23.40 -4.31
N SER A 10 -27.65 22.45 -4.57
CA SER A 10 -26.22 22.62 -4.33
C SER A 10 -25.46 22.15 -5.56
N GLU A 11 -24.73 23.05 -6.22
CA GLU A 11 -23.80 22.72 -7.31
C GLU A 11 -22.62 21.87 -6.82
N MET A 12 -22.35 21.91 -5.51
CA MET A 12 -21.29 21.14 -4.88
C MET A 12 -21.84 19.82 -4.37
N SER A 13 -21.66 18.76 -5.16
CA SER A 13 -21.65 17.40 -4.64
C SER A 13 -20.34 17.19 -3.88
N ARG A 14 -20.41 17.14 -2.54
CA ARG A 14 -19.24 16.77 -1.74
C ARG A 14 -19.09 15.26 -1.79
N GLN A 15 -18.21 14.79 -2.66
CA GLN A 15 -17.90 13.37 -2.75
C GLN A 15 -16.94 12.99 -1.63
N TYR A 16 -17.48 12.44 -0.55
CA TYR A 16 -16.69 11.89 0.54
C TYR A 16 -16.30 10.45 0.17
N PHE A 17 -15.02 10.21 -0.04
CA PHE A 17 -14.49 8.86 -0.23
C PHE A 17 -13.77 8.41 1.03
N VAL A 18 -14.07 7.20 1.48
CA VAL A 18 -13.31 6.54 2.53
C VAL A 18 -12.23 5.71 1.83
N THR A 19 -10.97 6.09 2.01
CA THR A 19 -9.82 5.39 1.43
C THR A 19 -9.07 4.64 2.52
N THR A 20 -8.71 3.38 2.26
CA THR A 20 -7.79 2.62 3.10
C THR A 20 -6.37 2.77 2.55
N PRO A 21 -5.43 3.38 3.28
CA PRO A 21 -4.04 3.46 2.82
C PRO A 21 -3.41 2.07 2.82
N ILE A 22 -2.63 1.76 1.77
CA ILE A 22 -1.83 0.55 1.69
C ILE A 22 -0.42 0.89 2.15
N VAL A 23 -0.01 0.32 3.28
CA VAL A 23 1.29 0.56 3.92
C VAL A 23 2.12 -0.72 3.96
N PRO A 24 3.44 -0.65 3.75
CA PRO A 24 4.29 -1.82 3.88
C PRO A 24 4.41 -2.25 5.34
N THR A 25 4.46 -3.56 5.57
CA THR A 25 4.69 -4.14 6.90
C THR A 25 6.13 -3.99 7.38
N VAL A 26 7.06 -3.63 6.49
CA VAL A 26 8.49 -3.51 6.80
C VAL A 26 9.05 -2.18 6.28
N SER A 27 10.01 -1.63 7.02
CA SER A 27 10.68 -0.37 6.66
C SER A 27 11.86 -0.62 5.73
N GLY A 28 11.87 0.02 4.56
CA GLY A 28 13.00 -0.06 3.65
C GLY A 28 12.90 0.97 2.52
N LYS A 29 13.97 1.10 1.74
CA LYS A 29 14.00 2.01 0.59
C LYS A 29 13.11 1.45 -0.52
N ALA A 30 12.13 2.22 -0.99
CA ALA A 30 11.39 1.89 -2.20
C ALA A 30 12.31 2.07 -3.42
N ILE A 31 12.44 1.04 -4.25
CA ILE A 31 13.31 1.02 -5.43
C ILE A 31 12.52 1.09 -6.74
N GLU A 32 11.24 0.76 -6.72
CA GLU A 32 10.38 0.72 -7.90
C GLU A 32 8.94 1.04 -7.51
N VAL A 33 8.26 1.84 -8.34
CA VAL A 33 6.83 2.14 -8.26
C VAL A 33 6.25 1.95 -9.67
N PRO A 34 5.80 0.75 -10.03
CA PRO A 34 5.40 0.43 -11.40
C PRO A 34 3.98 0.90 -11.76
N VAL A 35 3.22 1.44 -10.80
CA VAL A 35 1.84 1.86 -11.00
C VAL A 35 1.72 3.36 -11.26
N THR A 36 0.78 3.72 -12.15
CA THR A 36 0.40 5.11 -12.40
C THR A 36 -0.79 5.50 -11.52
N GLY A 37 -0.93 6.79 -11.20
CA GLY A 37 -2.04 7.27 -10.38
C GLY A 37 -3.39 7.19 -11.11
N ASN A 38 -4.48 7.05 -10.35
CA ASN A 38 -5.87 7.07 -10.83
C ASN A 38 -6.23 5.97 -11.84
N VAL A 39 -5.54 4.84 -11.81
CA VAL A 39 -5.89 3.65 -12.59
C VAL A 39 -6.59 2.62 -11.71
N LEU A 40 -7.46 1.81 -12.33
CA LEU A 40 -8.05 0.66 -11.67
C LEU A 40 -6.97 -0.40 -11.47
N LEU A 41 -6.89 -0.95 -10.26
CA LEU A 41 -5.94 -1.99 -9.88
C LEU A 41 -6.69 -3.24 -9.46
N GLU A 42 -6.08 -4.40 -9.70
CA GLU A 42 -6.59 -5.68 -9.29
C GLU A 42 -5.92 -6.16 -7.99
N LYS A 43 -6.57 -7.12 -7.34
CA LYS A 43 -6.02 -7.73 -6.13
C LYS A 43 -4.72 -8.47 -6.47
N GLY A 44 -3.64 -8.09 -5.81
CA GLY A 44 -2.32 -8.69 -6.00
C GLY A 44 -1.36 -7.84 -6.81
N ASP A 45 -1.83 -6.72 -7.39
CA ASP A 45 -0.97 -5.79 -8.09
C ASP A 45 0.13 -5.23 -7.18
N VAL A 46 1.34 -5.20 -7.71
CA VAL A 46 2.51 -4.70 -6.99
C VAL A 46 2.52 -3.19 -7.08
N LEU A 47 2.25 -2.52 -5.95
CA LEU A 47 2.21 -1.06 -5.89
C LEU A 47 3.60 -0.43 -5.80
N PHE A 48 4.52 -1.09 -5.10
CA PHE A 48 5.91 -0.66 -4.97
C PHE A 48 6.78 -1.84 -4.52
N LYS A 49 8.08 -1.80 -4.83
CA LYS A 49 9.07 -2.79 -4.39
C LYS A 49 10.06 -2.15 -3.42
N ILE A 50 10.32 -2.82 -2.31
CA ILE A 50 11.33 -2.44 -1.32
C ILE A 50 12.65 -3.16 -1.66
N ASP A 51 13.78 -2.48 -1.41
CA ASP A 51 15.11 -3.07 -1.54
C ASP A 51 15.23 -4.36 -0.71
N PRO A 52 15.42 -5.54 -1.37
CA PRO A 52 15.45 -6.81 -0.67
C PRO A 52 16.81 -7.11 -0.03
N ILE A 53 17.89 -6.41 -0.41
CA ILE A 53 19.27 -6.79 -0.04
C ILE A 53 19.47 -6.89 1.48
N PRO A 54 19.05 -5.91 2.31
CA PRO A 54 19.24 -5.98 3.76
C PRO A 54 18.55 -7.20 4.38
N TYR A 55 17.36 -7.55 3.87
CA TYR A 55 16.59 -8.69 4.34
C TYR A 55 17.20 -10.01 3.90
N GLN A 56 17.60 -10.12 2.63
CA GLN A 56 18.26 -11.32 2.10
C GLN A 56 19.55 -11.63 2.85
N ASN A 57 20.37 -10.61 3.12
CA ASN A 57 21.60 -10.74 3.90
C ASN A 57 21.33 -11.25 5.32
N LYS A 58 20.28 -10.74 5.97
CA LYS A 58 19.90 -11.18 7.31
C LYS A 58 19.35 -12.60 7.34
N VAL A 59 18.57 -13.00 6.33
CA VAL A 59 18.12 -14.39 6.20
C VAL A 59 19.31 -15.32 5.96
N ALA A 60 20.26 -14.93 5.10
CA ALA A 60 21.45 -15.72 4.81
C ALA A 60 22.32 -15.93 6.07
N SER A 61 22.56 -14.88 6.85
CA SER A 61 23.37 -14.97 8.08
C SER A 61 22.71 -15.86 9.14
N LEU A 62 21.38 -15.74 9.33
CA LEU A 62 20.64 -16.57 10.27
C LEU A 62 20.62 -18.04 9.84
N LYS A 63 20.44 -18.32 8.55
CA LYS A 63 20.52 -19.70 8.00
C LYS A 63 21.90 -20.32 8.20
N ALA A 64 22.97 -19.55 7.98
CA ALA A 64 24.33 -20.02 8.21
C ALA A 64 24.58 -20.37 9.69
N ARG A 65 24.10 -19.52 10.61
CA ARG A 65 24.21 -19.78 12.06
C ARG A 65 23.45 -21.03 12.48
N LEU A 66 22.21 -21.20 12.03
CA LEU A 66 21.40 -22.38 12.34
C LEU A 66 22.07 -23.66 11.84
N LYS A 67 22.66 -23.62 10.63
CA LYS A 67 23.38 -24.77 10.07
C LYS A 67 24.62 -25.13 10.90
N ALA A 68 25.37 -24.13 11.36
CA ALA A 68 26.56 -24.36 12.20
C ALA A 68 26.19 -24.96 13.56
N GLU A 69 25.10 -24.49 14.18
CA GLU A 69 24.62 -24.97 15.47
C GLU A 69 24.03 -26.39 15.40
N GLY A 70 23.25 -26.70 14.37
CA GLY A 70 22.71 -28.05 14.14
C GLY A 70 23.71 -29.06 13.56
N SER A 71 24.97 -28.65 13.33
CA SER A 71 26.07 -29.53 12.90
C SER A 71 27.01 -29.95 14.03
N LEU A 72 26.64 -29.66 15.28
CA LEU A 72 27.21 -30.23 16.51
C LEU A 72 26.36 -31.41 16.99
#